data_AF-A0A352VMT8-F1
#
_entry.id   AF-A0A352VMT8-F1
#
_cell.length_a   1.000
_cell.length_b   1.000
_cell.length_c   1.000
_cell.angle_alpha   90.00
_cell.angle_beta   90.00
_cell.angle_gamma   90.00
#
_symmetry.space_group_name_H-M   'P 1'
#
loop_
_entity.id
_entity.type
_entity.pdbx_description
1 polymer ?
#
loop_
_entity_poly.entity_id
_entity_poly.type
_entity_poly.pdbx_seq_one_letter_code
_entity_poly.pdbx_strand_id
1 'polypeptide(L)'
;MRIARRRLARGVTLLLVAGCLAGLAATPAAQRYFREGSMPPRFPPSTMPDRDFAFCKLMYRSVRREELGMGWVTDYPYAGINLMIRFSELTTAQVSRDSRDEPNHWVVELTDKELFNCPFIMAADVGTIGLSGDEVTQLRNYLLKGGFLWVDDFWGTFAWQHWSSEIGRVLPPSEYPINDLPLDHPVFRALA
;
A
#
# COMPACT_ATOMS: atom_id res chain seq x y z
N MET A 1 24.87 -8.08 -60.20
CA MET A 1 23.75 -8.40 -59.27
C MET A 1 24.13 -8.74 -57.82
N ARG A 2 25.33 -9.25 -57.49
CA ARG A 2 25.70 -9.65 -56.10
C ARG A 2 25.92 -8.48 -55.10
N ILE A 3 26.33 -7.30 -55.58
CA ILE A 3 26.65 -6.14 -54.72
C ILE A 3 25.39 -5.47 -54.15
N ALA A 4 24.31 -5.39 -54.93
CA ALA A 4 23.04 -4.80 -54.50
C ALA A 4 22.37 -5.61 -53.37
N ARG A 5 22.41 -6.95 -53.44
CA ARG A 5 21.90 -7.85 -52.38
C ARG A 5 22.66 -7.69 -51.05
N ARG A 6 23.97 -7.45 -51.09
CA ARG A 6 24.78 -7.22 -49.87
C ARG A 6 24.48 -5.87 -49.21
N ARG A 7 24.18 -4.83 -49.99
CA ARG A 7 23.78 -3.51 -49.46
C ARG A 7 22.38 -3.56 -48.85
N LEU A 8 21.44 -4.25 -49.50
CA LEU A 8 20.09 -4.45 -48.98
C LEU A 8 20.09 -5.27 -47.68
N ALA A 9 20.85 -6.37 -47.64
CA ALA A 9 20.99 -7.19 -46.43
C ALA A 9 21.57 -6.39 -45.26
N ARG A 10 22.62 -5.56 -45.49
CA ARG A 10 23.20 -4.69 -44.46
C ARG A 10 22.23 -3.63 -43.96
N GLY A 11 21.42 -3.04 -44.85
CA GLY A 11 20.39 -2.08 -44.47
C GLY A 11 19.30 -2.69 -43.60
N VAL A 12 18.83 -3.90 -43.94
CA VAL A 12 17.85 -4.66 -43.15
C VAL A 12 18.44 -5.06 -41.79
N THR A 13 19.69 -5.51 -41.73
CA THR A 13 20.35 -5.84 -40.45
C THR A 13 20.51 -4.60 -39.56
N LEU A 14 20.90 -3.45 -40.11
CA LEU A 14 21.01 -2.20 -39.34
C LEU A 14 19.65 -1.72 -38.80
N LEU A 15 18.58 -1.86 -39.58
CA LEU A 15 17.22 -1.54 -39.13
C LEU A 15 16.73 -2.48 -38.05
N LEU A 16 17.01 -3.79 -38.14
CA LEU A 16 16.67 -4.76 -37.10
C LEU A 16 17.44 -4.50 -35.81
N VAL A 17 18.74 -4.19 -35.89
CA VAL A 17 19.57 -3.85 -34.73
C VAL A 17 19.09 -2.55 -34.08
N ALA A 18 18.77 -1.51 -34.88
CA ALA A 18 18.22 -0.26 -34.36
C ALA A 18 16.84 -0.46 -33.70
N GLY A 19 15.98 -1.31 -34.28
CA GLY A 19 14.70 -1.68 -33.70
C GLY A 19 14.83 -2.41 -32.36
N CYS A 20 15.75 -3.39 -32.27
CA CYS A 20 16.04 -4.08 -31.02
C CYS A 20 16.63 -3.15 -29.94
N LEU A 21 17.53 -2.24 -30.32
CA LEU A 21 18.10 -1.25 -29.39
C LEU A 21 17.05 -0.23 -28.91
N ALA A 22 16.14 0.20 -29.78
CA ALA A 22 15.02 1.06 -29.39
C ALA A 22 14.03 0.33 -28.47
N GLY A 23 13.75 -0.96 -28.72
CA GLY A 23 12.94 -1.80 -27.84
C GLY A 23 13.57 -1.98 -26.45
N LEU A 24 14.90 -2.20 -26.38
CA LEU A 24 15.65 -2.30 -25.12
C LEU A 24 15.76 -0.97 -24.38
N ALA A 25 15.71 0.18 -25.07
CA ALA A 25 15.69 1.49 -24.43
C ALA A 25 14.29 1.91 -23.93
N ALA A 26 13.22 1.33 -24.49
CA ALA A 26 11.84 1.58 -24.06
C ALA A 26 11.48 0.85 -22.74
N THR A 27 12.12 -0.29 -22.43
CA THR A 27 11.87 -1.05 -21.20
C THR A 27 12.21 -0.29 -19.90
N PRO A 28 13.35 0.42 -19.75
CA PRO A 28 13.61 1.21 -18.54
C PRO A 28 12.68 2.43 -18.40
N ALA A 29 12.18 2.99 -19.51
CA ALA A 29 11.19 4.06 -19.47
C ALA A 29 9.80 3.55 -19.03
N ALA A 30 9.39 2.37 -19.50
CA ALA A 30 8.16 1.70 -19.06
C ALA A 30 8.24 1.24 -17.58
N GLN A 31 9.40 0.74 -17.13
CA GLN A 31 9.63 0.40 -15.72
C GLN A 31 9.62 1.64 -14.80
N ARG A 32 9.93 2.83 -15.32
CA ARG A 32 9.78 4.09 -14.57
C ARG A 32 8.31 4.48 -14.35
N TYR A 33 7.40 4.11 -15.25
CA TYR A 33 5.96 4.42 -15.13
C TYR A 33 5.24 3.51 -14.12
N PHE A 34 5.73 2.28 -13.90
CA PHE A 34 5.14 1.31 -12.98
C PHE A 34 6.01 1.07 -11.75
N ARG A 35 6.72 2.10 -11.29
CA ARG A 35 7.50 2.00 -10.06
C ARG A 35 6.57 2.18 -8.86
N GLU A 36 6.50 1.16 -8.02
CA GLU A 36 5.81 1.23 -6.73
C GLU A 36 6.27 2.43 -5.90
N GLY A 37 5.34 3.07 -5.20
CA GLY A 37 5.61 4.29 -4.44
C GLY A 37 5.94 5.53 -5.26
N SER A 38 5.85 5.51 -6.59
CA SER A 38 6.03 6.73 -7.41
C SER A 38 4.75 7.57 -7.58
N MET A 39 3.60 7.03 -7.20
CA MET A 39 2.32 7.71 -7.32
C MET A 39 2.12 8.70 -6.17
N PRO A 40 1.57 9.90 -6.42
CA PRO A 40 1.27 10.83 -5.34
C PRO A 40 0.23 10.23 -4.37
N PRO A 41 0.30 10.61 -3.08
CA PRO A 41 -0.72 10.23 -2.11
C PRO A 41 -2.09 10.77 -2.53
N ARG A 42 -3.12 9.93 -2.46
CA ARG A 42 -4.51 10.31 -2.72
C ARG A 42 -5.22 10.57 -1.39
N PHE A 43 -5.15 11.79 -0.89
CA PHE A 43 -5.82 12.17 0.37
C PHE A 43 -7.35 12.19 0.23
N PRO A 44 -8.09 11.89 1.30
CA PRO A 44 -9.55 11.92 1.27
C PRO A 44 -10.08 13.35 1.07
N PRO A 45 -11.16 13.53 0.29
CA PRO A 45 -11.86 14.80 0.24
C PRO A 45 -12.62 15.04 1.55
N SER A 46 -12.91 16.30 1.86
CA SER A 46 -13.72 16.67 3.04
C SER A 46 -15.15 16.13 3.02
N THR A 47 -15.62 15.64 1.87
CA THR A 47 -16.92 14.98 1.70
C THR A 47 -16.92 13.51 2.10
N MET A 48 -15.76 12.92 2.42
CA MET A 48 -15.67 11.56 2.97
C MET A 48 -16.21 11.53 4.42
N PRO A 49 -17.00 10.52 4.84
CA PRO A 49 -17.32 9.28 4.13
C PRO A 49 -18.58 9.39 3.26
N ASP A 50 -18.61 8.64 2.16
CA ASP A 50 -19.76 8.50 1.24
C ASP A 50 -20.68 7.32 1.57
N ARG A 51 -20.50 6.71 2.76
CA ARG A 51 -21.21 5.54 3.33
C ARG A 51 -20.77 4.16 2.82
N ASP A 52 -19.94 4.13 1.79
CA ASP A 52 -19.42 2.87 1.25
C ASP A 52 -18.05 2.54 1.86
N PHE A 53 -17.64 1.28 1.77
CA PHE A 53 -16.33 0.86 2.24
C PHE A 53 -15.24 1.51 1.37
N ALA A 54 -14.21 2.05 2.01
CA ALA A 54 -13.03 2.58 1.32
C ALA A 54 -11.78 2.11 2.05
N PHE A 55 -10.78 1.68 1.28
CA PHE A 55 -9.48 1.32 1.81
C PHE A 55 -8.70 2.58 2.19
N CYS A 56 -8.22 2.65 3.43
CA CYS A 56 -7.37 3.73 3.90
C CYS A 56 -5.95 3.22 4.18
N LYS A 57 -4.97 3.68 3.40
CA LYS A 57 -3.54 3.46 3.64
C LYS A 57 -3.04 4.48 4.67
N LEU A 58 -2.39 4.00 5.72
CA LEU A 58 -1.75 4.86 6.69
C LEU A 58 -0.42 5.39 6.14
N MET A 59 -0.31 6.70 5.98
CA MET A 59 0.95 7.40 5.80
C MET A 59 1.59 7.65 7.16
N TYR A 60 2.88 7.37 7.25
CA TYR A 60 3.66 7.63 8.46
C TYR A 60 5.10 7.99 8.11
N ARG A 61 5.81 8.56 9.09
CA ARG A 61 7.24 8.85 8.96
C ARG A 61 8.08 7.61 9.24
N SER A 62 8.90 7.20 8.27
CA SER A 62 9.93 6.18 8.50
C SER A 62 11.12 6.76 9.26
N VAL A 63 11.51 6.13 10.37
CA VAL A 63 12.63 6.57 11.24
C VAL A 63 13.87 5.72 11.12
N ARG A 64 13.75 4.62 10.39
CA ARG A 64 14.82 3.71 10.03
C ARG A 64 14.56 3.17 8.64
N ARG A 65 15.54 2.46 8.10
CA ARG A 65 15.44 1.80 6.81
C ARG A 65 15.38 0.29 7.00
N GLU A 66 14.58 -0.37 6.17
CA GLU A 66 14.62 -1.81 5.97
C GLU A 66 15.24 -2.12 4.61
N GLU A 67 15.90 -3.27 4.52
CA GLU A 67 16.38 -3.78 3.24
C GLU A 67 15.16 -4.20 2.42
N LEU A 68 15.10 -3.75 1.15
CA LEU A 68 13.95 -3.91 0.25
C LEU A 68 12.65 -3.20 0.68
N GLY A 69 12.53 -2.75 1.93
CA GLY A 69 11.42 -1.92 2.39
C GLY A 69 11.41 -0.51 1.79
N MET A 70 10.21 0.05 1.64
CA MET A 70 9.97 1.40 1.11
C MET A 70 9.18 2.30 2.09
N GLY A 71 8.95 1.85 3.31
CA GLY A 71 8.13 2.55 4.30
C GLY A 71 6.65 2.52 3.91
N TRP A 72 5.92 3.58 4.27
CA TRP A 72 4.46 3.60 4.08
C TRP A 72 4.02 3.41 2.62
N VAL A 73 4.89 3.74 1.64
CA VAL A 73 4.59 3.58 0.21
C VAL A 73 4.67 2.13 -0.27
N THR A 74 5.12 1.18 0.55
CA THR A 74 5.09 -0.24 0.18
C THR A 74 3.65 -0.66 -0.17
N ASP A 75 3.52 -1.34 -1.31
CA ASP A 75 2.35 -1.74 -2.07
C ASP A 75 1.41 -0.62 -2.54
N TYR A 76 1.78 0.65 -2.33
CA TYR A 76 0.94 1.78 -2.73
C TYR A 76 1.12 2.13 -4.22
N PRO A 77 0.02 2.37 -4.98
CA PRO A 77 -1.40 2.33 -4.57
C PRO A 77 -2.10 0.98 -4.83
N TYR A 78 -1.39 0.03 -5.44
CA TYR A 78 -2.02 -1.12 -6.08
C TYR A 78 -2.62 -2.12 -5.08
N ALA A 79 -2.09 -2.28 -3.87
CA ALA A 79 -2.73 -3.12 -2.86
C ALA A 79 -4.14 -2.62 -2.52
N GLY A 80 -4.30 -1.32 -2.29
CA GLY A 80 -5.61 -0.72 -1.99
C GLY A 80 -6.59 -0.90 -3.14
N ILE A 81 -6.16 -0.63 -4.38
CA ILE A 81 -6.99 -0.82 -5.57
C ILE A 81 -7.43 -2.28 -5.73
N ASN A 82 -6.48 -3.22 -5.69
CA ASN A 82 -6.77 -4.64 -5.88
C ASN A 82 -7.65 -5.21 -4.77
N LEU A 83 -7.40 -4.84 -3.51
CA LEU A 83 -8.24 -5.27 -2.39
C LEU A 83 -9.67 -4.78 -2.58
N MET A 84 -9.87 -3.51 -2.94
CA MET A 84 -11.20 -2.94 -3.15
C MET A 84 -11.94 -3.60 -4.31
N ILE A 85 -11.26 -3.90 -5.42
CA ILE A 85 -11.84 -4.65 -6.55
C ILE A 85 -12.32 -6.02 -6.07
N ARG A 86 -11.41 -6.83 -5.48
CA ARG A 86 -11.76 -8.19 -5.04
C ARG A 86 -12.80 -8.21 -3.93
N PHE A 87 -12.76 -7.23 -3.03
CA PHE A 87 -13.76 -7.09 -1.97
C PHE A 87 -15.16 -6.86 -2.57
N SER A 88 -15.27 -6.06 -3.62
CA SER A 88 -16.55 -5.86 -4.33
C SER A 88 -17.02 -7.05 -5.15
N GLU A 89 -16.10 -7.89 -5.63
CA GLU A 89 -16.43 -9.09 -6.42
C GLU A 89 -16.78 -10.30 -5.54
N LEU A 90 -16.16 -10.40 -4.37
CA LEU A 90 -16.26 -11.56 -3.48
C LEU A 90 -17.21 -11.34 -2.29
N THR A 91 -17.74 -10.14 -2.11
CA THR A 91 -18.69 -9.80 -1.04
C THR A 91 -19.86 -8.98 -1.57
N THR A 92 -20.91 -8.82 -0.76
CA THR A 92 -22.04 -7.94 -1.07
C THR A 92 -21.86 -6.51 -0.56
N ALA A 93 -20.69 -6.18 0.01
CA ALA A 93 -20.43 -4.87 0.57
C ALA A 93 -20.31 -3.82 -0.54
N GLN A 94 -20.89 -2.65 -0.31
CA GLN A 94 -20.72 -1.51 -1.20
C GLN A 94 -19.32 -0.93 -1.05
N VAL A 95 -18.68 -0.62 -2.18
CA VAL A 95 -17.35 -0.01 -2.23
C VAL A 95 -17.45 1.40 -2.80
N SER A 96 -16.74 2.33 -2.17
CA SER A 96 -16.66 3.71 -2.63
C SER A 96 -15.96 3.74 -3.99
N ARG A 97 -16.53 4.48 -4.95
CA ARG A 97 -16.01 4.61 -6.33
C ARG A 97 -15.96 6.06 -6.79
N ASP A 98 -15.05 6.37 -7.70
CA ASP A 98 -14.95 7.69 -8.33
C ASP A 98 -15.93 7.85 -9.51
N SER A 99 -15.93 9.02 -10.15
CA SER A 99 -16.84 9.32 -11.27
C SER A 99 -16.59 8.48 -12.54
N ARG A 100 -15.50 7.71 -12.58
CA ARG A 100 -15.15 6.78 -13.67
C ARG A 100 -15.41 5.32 -13.28
N ASP A 101 -16.11 5.09 -12.17
CA ASP A 101 -16.40 3.77 -11.61
C ASP A 101 -15.15 3.03 -11.07
N GLU A 102 -14.07 3.74 -10.80
CA GLU A 102 -12.85 3.15 -10.21
C GLU A 102 -12.91 3.18 -8.67
N PRO A 103 -12.50 2.10 -7.97
CA PRO A 103 -12.55 2.09 -6.51
C PRO A 103 -11.70 3.18 -5.86
N ASN A 104 -12.31 3.89 -4.91
CA ASN A 104 -11.63 4.87 -4.09
C ASN A 104 -10.72 4.15 -3.08
N HIS A 105 -9.54 4.71 -2.93
CA HIS A 105 -8.54 4.34 -1.95
C HIS A 105 -7.92 5.64 -1.47
N TRP A 106 -7.78 5.77 -0.16
CA TRP A 106 -7.35 7.01 0.47
C TRP A 106 -6.04 6.81 1.20
N VAL A 107 -5.23 7.85 1.27
CA VAL A 107 -4.08 7.95 2.14
C VAL A 107 -4.46 8.87 3.29
N VAL A 108 -4.23 8.43 4.52
CA VAL A 108 -4.52 9.19 5.74
C VAL A 108 -3.31 9.21 6.64
N GLU A 109 -3.12 10.32 7.36
CA GLU A 109 -2.21 10.44 8.49
C GLU A 109 -2.98 10.26 9.81
N LEU A 110 -2.30 9.90 10.90
CA LEU A 110 -2.97 9.68 12.20
C LEU A 110 -3.58 10.98 12.78
N THR A 111 -3.05 12.13 12.37
CA THR A 111 -3.53 13.44 12.80
C THR A 111 -4.65 14.00 11.91
N ASP A 112 -4.99 13.33 10.82
CA ASP A 112 -6.09 13.74 9.95
C ASP A 112 -7.43 13.59 10.67
N LYS A 113 -8.36 14.51 10.38
CA LYS A 113 -9.73 14.43 10.93
C LYS A 113 -10.49 13.28 10.29
N GLU A 114 -10.18 13.03 9.03
CA GLU A 114 -10.77 12.02 8.15
C GLU A 114 -10.36 10.59 8.56
N LEU A 115 -9.35 10.42 9.42
CA LEU A 115 -8.98 9.12 9.98
C LEU A 115 -10.19 8.39 10.58
N PHE A 116 -11.05 9.09 11.30
CA PHE A 116 -12.23 8.50 11.95
C PHE A 116 -13.35 8.14 10.98
N ASN A 117 -13.23 8.50 9.70
CA ASN A 117 -14.12 8.07 8.63
C ASN A 117 -13.66 6.76 7.98
N CYS A 118 -12.46 6.29 8.30
CA CYS A 118 -11.94 5.00 7.88
C CYS A 118 -12.30 3.95 8.95
N PRO A 119 -13.19 2.98 8.71
CA PRO A 119 -13.41 1.89 9.67
C PRO A 119 -12.20 0.94 9.76
N PHE A 120 -11.37 0.96 8.72
CA PHE A 120 -10.21 0.10 8.52
C PHE A 120 -9.06 0.94 7.97
N ILE A 121 -7.89 0.84 8.60
CA ILE A 121 -6.63 1.38 8.08
C ILE A 121 -5.61 0.25 7.89
N MET A 122 -4.78 0.35 6.86
CA MET A 122 -3.67 -0.57 6.62
C MET A 122 -2.35 0.19 6.60
N ALA A 123 -1.32 -0.33 7.26
CA ALA A 123 0.05 0.15 7.17
C ALA A 123 0.97 -1.00 6.70
N ALA A 124 1.77 -0.77 5.66
CA ALA A 124 2.83 -1.71 5.28
C ALA A 124 4.18 -1.22 5.81
N ASP A 125 5.19 -2.09 5.93
CA ASP A 125 6.55 -1.76 6.36
C ASP A 125 6.62 -1.02 7.71
N VAL A 126 5.74 -1.42 8.63
CA VAL A 126 5.64 -0.79 9.96
C VAL A 126 6.86 -1.05 10.84
N GLY A 127 7.76 -1.94 10.43
CA GLY A 127 9.07 -2.03 11.05
C GLY A 127 9.81 -0.68 11.00
N THR A 128 9.55 0.16 10.01
CA THR A 128 10.21 1.48 9.90
C THR A 128 9.47 2.63 10.58
N ILE A 129 8.25 2.42 11.08
CA ILE A 129 7.35 3.50 11.56
C ILE A 129 7.93 4.29 12.73
N GLY A 130 7.69 5.60 12.81
CA GLY A 130 7.96 6.35 14.03
C GLY A 130 6.86 7.33 14.36
N LEU A 131 6.16 7.04 15.45
CA LEU A 131 5.02 7.81 15.94
C LEU A 131 5.48 8.94 16.88
N SER A 132 4.99 10.15 16.63
CA SER A 132 5.01 11.27 17.57
C SER A 132 4.04 11.06 18.73
N GLY A 133 4.09 11.92 19.75
CA GLY A 133 3.16 11.85 20.89
C GLY A 133 1.69 12.05 20.50
N ASP A 134 1.44 12.95 19.55
CA ASP A 134 0.10 13.23 19.05
C ASP A 134 -0.44 12.05 18.22
N GLU A 135 0.40 11.47 17.35
CA GLU A 135 0.07 10.28 16.57
C GLU A 135 -0.23 9.07 17.47
N VAL A 136 0.55 8.88 18.55
CA VAL A 136 0.27 7.83 19.55
C VAL A 136 -1.10 8.02 20.19
N THR A 137 -1.42 9.25 20.59
CA THR A 137 -2.71 9.58 21.21
C THR A 137 -3.86 9.36 20.24
N GLN A 138 -3.70 9.79 18.98
CA GLN A 138 -4.70 9.64 17.94
C GLN A 138 -4.94 8.19 17.55
N LEU A 139 -3.89 7.40 17.35
CA LEU A 139 -4.05 5.98 17.04
C LEU A 139 -4.72 5.22 18.20
N ARG A 140 -4.40 5.56 19.45
CA ARG A 140 -5.09 4.98 20.62
C ARG A 140 -6.58 5.31 20.58
N ASN A 141 -6.92 6.57 20.35
CA ASN A 141 -8.31 7.00 20.26
C ASN A 141 -9.06 6.32 19.11
N TYR A 142 -8.41 6.14 17.96
CA TYR A 142 -8.97 5.43 16.80
C TYR A 142 -9.30 3.97 17.16
N LEU A 143 -8.33 3.23 17.71
CA LEU A 143 -8.50 1.81 18.05
C LEU A 143 -9.53 1.61 19.17
N LEU A 144 -9.50 2.42 20.22
CA LEU A 144 -10.45 2.32 21.34
C LEU A 144 -11.88 2.73 20.97
N LYS A 145 -12.07 3.47 19.87
CA LYS A 145 -13.39 3.78 19.31
C LYS A 145 -13.90 2.71 18.33
N GLY A 146 -13.16 1.62 18.16
CA GLY A 146 -13.54 0.49 17.30
C GLY A 146 -12.94 0.52 15.89
N GLY A 147 -12.02 1.42 15.61
CA GLY A 147 -11.25 1.38 14.37
C GLY A 147 -10.36 0.14 14.30
N PHE A 148 -10.16 -0.39 13.09
CA PHE A 148 -9.30 -1.55 12.85
C PHE A 148 -7.99 -1.13 12.16
N LEU A 149 -6.86 -1.65 12.63
CA LEU A 149 -5.53 -1.47 12.03
C LEU A 149 -4.98 -2.82 11.56
N TRP A 150 -4.76 -2.95 10.25
CA TRP A 150 -3.97 -4.03 9.67
C TRP A 150 -2.53 -3.54 9.47
N VAL A 151 -1.55 -4.30 9.95
CA VAL A 151 -0.13 -4.07 9.63
C VAL A 151 0.48 -5.25 8.89
N ASP A 152 1.31 -4.97 7.88
CA ASP A 152 1.95 -6.00 7.06
C ASP A 152 3.35 -5.57 6.58
N ASP A 153 4.05 -6.50 5.95
CA ASP A 153 5.33 -6.32 5.25
C ASP A 153 6.48 -5.78 6.11
N PHE A 154 6.68 -6.38 7.28
CA PHE A 154 7.83 -6.08 8.14
C PHE A 154 8.45 -7.39 8.61
N TRP A 155 9.76 -7.54 8.40
CA TRP A 155 10.39 -8.86 8.42
C TRP A 155 11.51 -8.97 9.45
N GLY A 156 11.47 -10.06 10.21
CA GLY A 156 12.53 -10.44 11.15
C GLY A 156 12.44 -9.75 12.51
N THR A 157 13.32 -10.20 13.42
CA THR A 157 13.29 -9.85 14.84
C THR A 157 13.39 -8.35 15.10
N PHE A 158 14.22 -7.64 14.34
CA PHE A 158 14.42 -6.21 14.55
C PHE A 158 13.18 -5.39 14.15
N ALA A 159 12.57 -5.72 13.01
CA ALA A 159 11.32 -5.11 12.57
C ALA A 159 10.19 -5.36 13.56
N TRP A 160 10.05 -6.60 14.03
CA TRP A 160 9.08 -6.99 15.05
C TRP A 160 9.28 -6.23 16.36
N GLN A 161 10.51 -6.15 16.87
CA GLN A 161 10.83 -5.43 18.11
C GLN A 161 10.52 -3.93 17.99
N HIS A 162 10.83 -3.34 16.84
CA HIS A 162 10.53 -1.93 16.59
C HIS A 162 9.02 -1.67 16.55
N TRP A 163 8.29 -2.44 15.75
CA TRP A 163 6.84 -2.32 15.66
C TRP A 163 6.15 -2.54 17.00
N SER A 164 6.49 -3.63 17.71
CA SER A 164 5.92 -3.96 19.02
C SER A 164 6.19 -2.88 20.07
N SER A 165 7.34 -2.21 20.02
CA SER A 165 7.65 -1.05 20.85
C SER A 165 6.75 0.16 20.53
N GLU A 166 6.59 0.49 19.25
CA GLU A 166 5.77 1.61 18.80
C GLU A 166 4.28 1.40 19.14
N ILE A 167 3.71 0.24 18.82
CA ILE A 167 2.31 -0.07 19.16
C ILE A 167 2.12 -0.19 20.68
N GLY A 168 3.14 -0.61 21.43
CA GLY A 168 3.11 -0.62 22.90
C GLY A 168 2.98 0.77 23.53
N ARG A 169 3.42 1.84 22.85
CA ARG A 169 3.19 3.23 23.27
C ARG A 169 1.72 3.64 23.10
N VAL A 170 1.01 3.04 22.15
CA VAL A 170 -0.39 3.31 21.80
C VAL A 170 -1.32 2.49 22.70
N LEU A 171 -1.06 1.20 22.81
CA LEU A 171 -1.80 0.22 23.61
C LEU A 171 -0.81 -0.46 24.55
N PRO A 172 -0.71 -0.05 25.83
CA PRO A 172 0.26 -0.59 26.77
C PRO A 172 0.18 -2.12 26.88
N PRO A 173 1.28 -2.87 26.69
CA PRO A 173 1.25 -4.34 26.67
C PRO A 173 0.75 -5.00 27.96
N SER A 174 0.83 -4.28 29.09
CA SER A 174 0.27 -4.73 30.38
C SER A 174 -1.25 -4.84 30.38
N GLU A 175 -1.93 -4.08 29.50
CA GLU A 175 -3.39 -4.05 29.34
C GLU A 175 -3.81 -4.69 28.01
N TYR A 176 -3.02 -4.49 26.95
CA TYR A 176 -3.26 -4.97 25.59
C TYR A 176 -2.09 -5.84 25.11
N PRO A 177 -1.94 -7.07 25.62
CA PRO A 177 -0.87 -7.97 25.19
C PRO A 177 -1.07 -8.39 23.72
N ILE A 178 0.05 -8.52 23.00
CA ILE A 178 0.05 -9.15 21.67
C ILE A 178 -0.05 -10.66 21.87
N ASN A 179 -1.08 -11.27 21.27
CA ASN A 179 -1.32 -12.72 21.36
C ASN A 179 -1.41 -13.32 19.96
N ASP A 180 -0.91 -14.54 19.83
CA ASP A 180 -1.20 -15.36 18.65
C ASP A 180 -2.69 -15.73 18.66
N LEU A 181 -3.37 -15.52 17.53
CA LEU A 181 -4.77 -15.88 17.41
C LEU A 181 -4.91 -17.40 17.24
N PRO A 182 -5.77 -18.07 18.02
CA PRO A 182 -6.01 -19.48 17.85
C PRO A 182 -6.70 -19.75 16.50
N LEU A 183 -6.47 -20.93 15.92
CA LEU A 183 -6.99 -21.27 14.59
C LEU A 183 -8.53 -21.27 14.50
N ASP A 184 -9.21 -21.34 15.63
CA ASP A 184 -10.67 -21.26 15.71
C ASP A 184 -11.20 -19.82 15.83
N HIS A 185 -10.34 -18.80 15.90
CA HIS A 185 -10.74 -17.41 15.98
C HIS A 185 -11.65 -17.01 14.79
N PRO A 186 -12.75 -16.27 15.02
CA PRO A 186 -13.73 -15.94 13.97
C PRO A 186 -13.15 -15.24 12.75
N VAL A 187 -12.04 -14.50 12.89
CA VAL A 187 -11.38 -13.80 11.78
C VAL A 187 -11.01 -14.73 10.63
N PHE A 188 -10.66 -15.99 10.93
CA PHE A 188 -10.26 -16.97 9.92
C PHE A 188 -11.45 -17.56 9.15
N ARG A 189 -12.69 -17.23 9.54
CA ARG A 189 -13.94 -17.75 8.95
C ARG A 189 -15.01 -16.67 8.75
N ALA A 190 -14.61 -15.40 8.70
CA ALA A 190 -15.54 -14.27 8.70
C ALA A 190 -16.33 -14.07 7.39
N LEU A 191 -15.90 -14.71 6.29
CA LEU A 191 -16.51 -14.59 4.94
C LEU A 191 -17.08 -15.93 4.41
N ALA A 192 -17.13 -16.97 5.26
CA ALA A 192 -17.54 -18.33 4.89
C ALA A 192 -19.01 -18.61 5.22
#